data_AF-A0A0S9KMQ5-F1
#
_entry.id   AF-A0A0S9KMQ5-F1
#
_cell.length_a   1.000
_cell.length_b   1.000
_cell.length_c   1.000
_cell.angle_alpha   90.00
_cell.angle_beta   90.00
_cell.angle_gamma   90.00
#
_symmetry.space_group_name_H-M   'P 1'
#
loop_
_entity.id
_entity.type
_entity.pdbx_description
1 polymer ?
#
loop_
_entity_poly.entity_id
_entity_poly.type
_entity_poly.pdbx_seq_one_letter_code
_entity_poly.pdbx_strand_id
1 'polypeptide(L)'
;MHPNRSDASTTERSRSPWFTAVAILLATVVISAGTTAAAAAQAAERSERVAEARTAAIAEAAHRVGLGAGGLDLSAARLASARDLVATELGLAATALSASAGKATDATRASLQEATDAAGIASSTDVDAVLASVYTLRELEKKTTEEIAAWQKAEDARIAAAAAAAAAAQAAADAAAAEAAAAAASWSDESSDDAWVEPAAAAATPEGAAAPAPTSEAPANDSCGPCPGATLVPVVYEGVTYWGCP
;
A
#
# COMPACT_ATOMS: atom_id res chain seq x y z
N MET A 1 48.78 -61.81 -2.92
CA MET A 1 49.59 -60.62 -2.55
C MET A 1 49.75 -59.74 -3.79
N HIS A 2 48.87 -58.76 -3.96
CA HIS A 2 49.01 -57.61 -4.84
C HIS A 2 48.09 -56.51 -4.27
N PRO A 3 48.56 -55.26 -4.13
CA PRO A 3 47.83 -54.21 -3.41
C PRO A 3 46.97 -53.33 -4.33
N ASN A 4 45.95 -52.73 -3.73
CA ASN A 4 45.33 -51.42 -4.04
C ASN A 4 45.03 -51.03 -5.49
N ARG A 5 43.74 -50.83 -5.78
CA ARG A 5 43.27 -49.53 -6.30
C ARG A 5 41.83 -49.28 -5.89
N SER A 6 41.68 -48.44 -4.88
CA SER A 6 40.42 -47.82 -4.51
C SER A 6 40.22 -46.62 -5.41
N ASP A 7 39.33 -46.73 -6.40
CA ASP A 7 38.83 -45.57 -7.14
C ASP A 7 37.81 -44.84 -6.27
N ALA A 8 38.33 -44.10 -5.28
CA ALA A 8 37.59 -43.08 -4.59
C ALA A 8 37.60 -41.82 -5.47
N SER A 9 36.64 -41.73 -6.39
CA SER A 9 36.31 -40.48 -7.08
C SER A 9 35.80 -39.48 -6.05
N THR A 10 36.74 -38.79 -5.41
CA THR A 10 36.47 -37.64 -4.55
C THR A 10 36.12 -36.52 -5.51
N THR A 11 34.82 -36.36 -5.79
CA THR A 11 34.31 -35.15 -6.41
C THR A 11 34.57 -34.02 -5.43
N GLU A 12 35.74 -33.41 -5.54
CA GLU A 12 36.07 -32.12 -4.96
C GLU A 12 35.02 -31.12 -5.45
N ARG A 13 33.91 -31.01 -4.69
CA ARG A 13 33.08 -29.82 -4.72
C ARG A 13 34.01 -28.68 -4.31
N SER A 14 34.46 -27.93 -5.30
CA SER A 14 35.06 -26.62 -5.10
C SER A 14 34.04 -25.80 -4.30
N ARG A 15 34.26 -25.77 -2.98
CA ARG A 15 33.48 -24.95 -2.07
C ARG A 15 33.87 -23.53 -2.38
N SER A 16 33.05 -22.91 -3.22
CA SER A 16 33.16 -21.51 -3.60
C SER A 16 33.39 -20.66 -2.33
N PRO A 17 34.44 -19.84 -2.29
CA PRO A 17 34.81 -19.02 -1.12
C PRO A 17 33.71 -18.02 -0.72
N TRP A 18 32.74 -17.79 -1.60
CA TRP A 18 31.50 -17.05 -1.32
C TRP A 18 30.77 -17.66 -0.12
N PHE A 19 30.56 -18.98 -0.09
CA PHE A 19 29.70 -19.61 0.92
C PHE A 19 30.31 -19.51 2.32
N THR A 20 31.63 -19.56 2.43
CA THR A 20 32.36 -19.30 3.68
C THR A 20 32.28 -17.84 4.11
N ALA A 21 32.33 -16.87 3.18
CA ALA A 21 32.19 -15.45 3.51
C ALA A 21 30.79 -15.12 4.05
N VAL A 22 29.74 -15.69 3.44
CA VAL A 22 28.34 -15.49 3.89
C VAL A 22 28.07 -16.13 5.25
N ALA A 23 28.63 -17.32 5.52
CA ALA A 23 28.47 -17.98 6.81
C ALA A 23 29.17 -17.23 7.96
N ILE A 24 30.33 -16.63 7.70
CA ILE A 24 31.05 -15.81 8.70
C ILE A 24 30.29 -14.50 8.98
N LEU A 25 29.69 -13.88 7.95
CA LEU A 25 28.90 -12.66 8.07
C LEU A 25 27.58 -12.88 8.84
N LEU A 26 26.93 -14.03 8.66
CA LEU A 26 25.74 -14.41 9.44
C LEU A 26 26.08 -14.73 10.90
N ALA A 27 27.22 -15.38 11.16
CA ALA A 27 27.64 -15.70 12.53
C ALA A 27 28.01 -14.45 13.34
N THR A 28 28.63 -13.43 12.73
CA THR A 28 28.94 -12.17 13.43
C THR A 28 27.70 -11.33 13.74
N VAL A 29 26.65 -11.38 12.91
CA VAL A 29 25.37 -10.70 13.17
C VAL A 29 24.62 -11.35 14.35
N VAL A 30 24.65 -12.68 14.48
CA VAL A 30 23.96 -13.38 15.58
C VAL A 30 24.70 -13.19 16.93
N ILE A 31 26.02 -13.12 16.94
CA ILE A 31 26.82 -12.97 18.18
C ILE A 31 26.80 -11.51 18.70
N SER A 32 26.64 -10.52 17.82
CA SER A 32 26.50 -9.09 18.21
C SER A 32 25.09 -8.73 18.71
N ALA A 33 24.06 -9.47 18.28
CA ALA A 33 22.70 -9.33 18.81
C ALA A 33 22.52 -9.96 20.21
N GLY A 34 23.27 -11.01 20.54
CA GLY A 34 23.12 -11.74 21.81
C GLY A 34 23.78 -11.07 23.03
N THR A 35 24.86 -10.32 22.83
CA THR A 35 25.63 -9.70 23.93
C THR A 35 25.11 -8.32 24.34
N THR A 36 24.33 -7.66 23.49
CA THR A 36 23.69 -6.37 23.76
C THR A 36 22.40 -6.50 24.58
N ALA A 37 21.69 -7.62 24.50
CA ALA A 37 20.45 -7.86 25.24
C ALA A 37 20.66 -8.05 26.76
N ALA A 38 21.75 -8.72 27.17
CA ALA A 38 22.03 -8.97 28.60
C ALA A 38 22.57 -7.72 29.33
N ALA A 39 23.33 -6.86 28.65
CA ALA A 39 23.77 -5.57 29.17
C ALA A 39 22.63 -4.53 29.19
N ALA A 40 21.71 -4.59 28.23
CA ALA A 40 20.50 -3.77 28.21
C ALA A 40 19.52 -4.13 29.35
N ALA A 41 19.40 -5.42 29.73
CA ALA A 41 18.54 -5.85 30.83
C ALA A 41 19.02 -5.36 32.22
N GLN A 42 20.34 -5.37 32.48
CA GLN A 42 20.89 -4.85 33.74
C GLN A 42 20.90 -3.30 33.80
N ALA A 43 20.99 -2.64 32.65
CA ALA A 43 20.78 -1.19 32.54
C ALA A 43 19.30 -0.81 32.71
N ALA A 44 18.38 -1.63 32.20
CA ALA A 44 16.94 -1.46 32.36
C ALA A 44 16.52 -1.57 33.83
N GLU A 45 16.93 -2.62 34.56
CA GLU A 45 16.57 -2.77 35.99
C GLU A 45 17.12 -1.65 36.89
N ARG A 46 18.34 -1.14 36.61
CA ARG A 46 18.87 0.02 37.34
C ARG A 46 18.16 1.31 36.96
N SER A 47 17.77 1.48 35.71
CA SER A 47 16.99 2.64 35.26
C SER A 47 15.57 2.62 35.82
N GLU A 48 14.98 1.43 35.98
CA GLU A 48 13.63 1.24 36.52
C GLU A 48 13.59 1.51 38.03
N ARG A 49 14.56 1.01 38.80
CA ARG A 49 14.68 1.36 40.24
C ARG A 49 15.01 2.84 40.47
N VAL A 50 15.80 3.45 39.59
CA VAL A 50 16.08 4.89 39.65
C VAL A 50 14.86 5.70 39.19
N ALA A 51 14.06 5.20 38.25
CA ALA A 51 12.82 5.81 37.81
C ALA A 51 11.73 5.71 38.89
N GLU A 52 11.59 4.56 39.57
CA GLU A 52 10.71 4.35 40.73
C GLU A 52 11.14 5.21 41.92
N ALA A 53 12.44 5.25 42.25
CA ALA A 53 12.96 6.12 43.30
C ALA A 53 12.78 7.61 42.96
N ARG A 54 12.92 7.99 41.69
CA ARG A 54 12.62 9.35 41.23
C ARG A 54 11.13 9.65 41.26
N THR A 55 10.25 8.74 40.86
CA THR A 55 8.80 8.97 40.90
C THR A 55 8.29 9.02 42.33
N ALA A 56 8.80 8.20 43.24
CA ALA A 56 8.51 8.27 44.67
C ALA A 56 9.01 9.59 45.30
N ALA A 57 10.26 9.99 45.01
CA ALA A 57 10.80 11.27 45.50
C ALA A 57 10.10 12.50 44.89
N ILE A 58 9.68 12.40 43.63
CA ILE A 58 8.89 13.44 42.95
C ILE A 58 7.48 13.46 43.52
N ALA A 59 6.87 12.34 43.90
CA ALA A 59 5.57 12.30 44.57
C ALA A 59 5.64 12.90 45.98
N GLU A 60 6.71 12.61 46.74
CA GLU A 60 6.94 13.23 48.07
C GLU A 60 7.21 14.74 47.98
N ALA A 61 7.92 15.21 46.94
CA ALA A 61 8.23 16.63 46.74
C ALA A 61 7.17 17.42 45.96
N ALA A 62 6.28 16.75 45.21
CA ALA A 62 5.30 17.39 44.32
C ALA A 62 4.26 18.24 45.05
N HIS A 63 4.05 18.01 46.35
CA HIS A 63 3.02 18.72 47.10
C HIS A 63 3.47 20.10 47.63
N ARG A 64 4.77 20.46 47.57
CA ARG A 64 5.28 21.75 48.09
C ARG A 64 6.54 22.25 47.39
N VAL A 65 6.43 22.71 46.15
CA VAL A 65 7.45 23.63 45.58
C VAL A 65 6.89 25.05 45.68
N GLY A 66 7.20 25.73 46.79
CA GLY A 66 6.76 27.10 47.06
C GLY A 66 7.82 28.12 46.62
N LEU A 67 7.50 28.94 45.62
CA LEU A 67 8.22 30.18 45.29
C LEU A 67 7.41 31.35 45.90
N GLY A 68 7.54 31.57 47.21
CA GLY A 68 6.83 32.67 47.91
C GLY A 68 5.32 32.45 48.06
N ALA A 69 4.56 33.54 48.25
CA ALA A 69 3.13 33.55 48.63
C ALA A 69 2.16 32.93 47.58
N GLY A 70 2.67 32.46 46.43
CA GLY A 70 1.92 31.69 45.44
C GLY A 70 2.52 30.30 45.31
N GLY A 71 1.76 29.26 45.69
CA GLY A 71 2.12 27.87 45.40
C GLY A 71 1.75 27.49 43.97
N LEU A 72 2.58 26.67 43.32
CA LEU A 72 2.25 26.00 42.06
C LEU A 72 1.67 24.61 42.35
N ASP A 73 0.47 24.35 41.86
CA ASP A 73 -0.16 23.02 41.92
C ASP A 73 0.38 22.14 40.78
N LEU A 74 1.40 21.34 41.09
CA LEU A 74 2.04 20.43 40.13
C LEU A 74 1.09 19.31 39.67
N SER A 75 0.17 18.84 40.52
CA SER A 75 -0.83 17.85 40.14
C SER A 75 -1.80 18.40 39.10
N ALA A 76 -2.29 19.63 39.29
CA ALA A 76 -3.13 20.31 38.32
C ALA A 76 -2.38 20.55 37.00
N ALA A 77 -1.11 20.94 37.05
CA ALA A 77 -0.28 21.13 35.86
C ALA A 77 -0.06 19.82 35.07
N ARG A 78 0.20 18.69 35.76
CA ARG A 78 0.34 17.38 35.12
C ARG A 78 -0.96 16.92 34.46
N LEU A 79 -2.07 17.10 35.15
CA LEU A 79 -3.37 16.74 34.61
C LEU A 79 -3.74 17.59 33.40
N ALA A 80 -3.46 18.90 33.45
CA ALA A 80 -3.66 19.78 32.30
C ALA A 80 -2.81 19.35 31.09
N SER A 81 -1.54 19.02 31.32
CA SER A 81 -0.66 18.50 30.26
C SER A 81 -1.12 17.16 29.69
N ALA A 82 -1.61 16.24 30.52
CA ALA A 82 -2.13 14.96 30.07
C ALA A 82 -3.40 15.14 29.21
N ARG A 83 -4.28 16.08 29.58
CA ARG A 83 -5.47 16.41 28.80
C ARG A 83 -5.13 17.06 27.45
N ASP A 84 -4.10 17.90 27.41
CA ASP A 84 -3.61 18.50 26.15
C ASP A 84 -3.06 17.45 25.19
N LEU A 85 -2.34 16.44 25.72
CA LEU A 85 -1.93 15.28 24.94
C LEU A 85 -3.13 14.52 24.39
N VAL A 86 -4.12 14.18 25.22
CA VAL A 86 -5.35 13.51 24.74
C VAL A 86 -6.05 14.32 23.65
N ALA A 87 -6.17 15.64 23.81
CA ALA A 87 -6.79 16.50 22.81
C ALA A 87 -6.05 16.45 21.45
N THR A 88 -4.72 16.42 21.49
CA THR A 88 -3.89 16.26 20.28
C THR A 88 -4.13 14.92 19.61
N GLU A 89 -4.10 13.83 20.38
CA GLU A 89 -4.29 12.47 19.87
C GLU A 89 -5.71 12.24 19.35
N LEU A 90 -6.73 12.87 19.95
CA LEU A 90 -8.11 12.86 19.42
C LEU A 90 -8.17 13.50 18.02
N GLY A 91 -7.42 14.58 17.78
CA GLY A 91 -7.32 15.20 16.45
C GLY A 91 -6.65 14.30 15.41
N LEU A 92 -5.60 13.57 15.82
CA LEU A 92 -4.91 12.60 14.97
C LEU A 92 -5.80 11.38 14.67
N ALA A 93 -6.47 10.83 15.69
CA ALA A 93 -7.43 9.73 15.56
C ALA A 93 -8.59 10.09 14.61
N ALA A 94 -9.15 11.31 14.72
CA ALA A 94 -10.19 11.79 13.80
C ALA A 94 -9.69 11.86 12.35
N THR A 95 -8.45 12.32 12.16
CA THR A 95 -7.80 12.34 10.83
C THR A 95 -7.64 10.91 10.28
N ALA A 96 -7.16 9.97 11.09
CA ALA A 96 -7.03 8.56 10.71
C ALA A 96 -8.39 7.90 10.40
N LEU A 97 -9.44 8.20 11.17
CA LEU A 97 -10.81 7.72 10.91
C LEU A 97 -11.37 8.22 9.57
N SER A 98 -11.11 9.49 9.23
CA SER A 98 -11.52 10.04 7.93
C SER A 98 -10.75 9.39 6.77
N ALA A 99 -9.43 9.23 6.91
CA ALA A 99 -8.57 8.67 5.87
C ALA A 99 -8.78 7.16 5.64
N SER A 100 -9.27 6.44 6.64
CA SER A 100 -9.44 4.98 6.60
C SER A 100 -10.72 4.50 5.89
N ALA A 101 -11.58 5.41 5.43
CA ALA A 101 -12.85 5.03 4.83
C ALA A 101 -12.64 4.20 3.56
N GLY A 102 -13.15 2.96 3.57
CA GLY A 102 -12.98 1.99 2.46
C GLY A 102 -11.55 1.43 2.31
N LYS A 103 -10.64 1.73 3.24
CA LYS A 103 -9.23 1.30 3.17
C LYS A 103 -8.83 0.41 4.35
N ALA A 104 -9.25 0.78 5.56
CA ALA A 104 -9.07 -0.04 6.75
C ALA A 104 -10.27 -0.96 6.98
N THR A 105 -10.06 -2.00 7.79
CA THR A 105 -11.11 -2.94 8.19
C THR A 105 -12.15 -2.26 9.10
N ASP A 106 -13.40 -2.71 9.00
CA ASP A 106 -14.50 -2.18 9.83
C ASP A 106 -14.24 -2.39 11.33
N ALA A 107 -13.60 -3.51 11.69
CA ALA A 107 -13.24 -3.80 13.09
C ALA A 107 -12.22 -2.80 13.64
N THR A 108 -11.14 -2.50 12.90
CA THR A 108 -10.14 -1.52 13.33
C THR A 108 -10.74 -0.10 13.40
N ARG A 109 -11.59 0.27 12.43
CA ARG A 109 -12.34 1.53 12.46
C ARG A 109 -13.26 1.64 13.67
N ALA A 110 -14.02 0.58 13.98
CA ALA A 110 -14.91 0.55 15.13
C ALA A 110 -14.15 0.68 16.45
N SER A 111 -13.04 -0.04 16.61
CA SER A 111 -12.19 0.07 17.80
C SER A 111 -11.58 1.47 17.97
N LEU A 112 -11.11 2.09 16.88
CA LEU A 112 -10.58 3.46 16.92
C LEU A 112 -11.67 4.48 17.27
N GLN A 113 -12.89 4.31 16.73
CA GLN A 113 -14.04 5.14 17.08
C GLN A 113 -14.40 5.00 18.57
N GLU A 114 -14.53 3.78 19.07
CA GLU A 114 -14.83 3.51 20.48
C GLU A 114 -13.77 4.10 21.42
N ALA A 115 -12.48 3.95 21.08
CA ALA A 115 -11.40 4.54 21.85
C ALA A 115 -11.42 6.09 21.81
N THR A 116 -11.77 6.67 20.66
CA THR A 116 -11.94 8.13 20.50
C THR A 116 -13.08 8.64 21.38
N ASP A 117 -14.23 7.96 21.36
CA ASP A 117 -15.40 8.31 22.17
C ASP A 117 -15.09 8.17 23.68
N ALA A 118 -14.43 7.08 24.08
CA ALA A 118 -14.00 6.86 25.46
C ALA A 118 -13.00 7.93 25.93
N ALA A 119 -12.03 8.31 25.10
CA ALA A 119 -11.05 9.34 25.41
C ALA A 119 -11.66 10.76 25.41
N GLY A 120 -12.67 11.03 24.58
CA GLY A 120 -13.40 12.30 24.59
C GLY A 120 -14.25 12.50 25.85
N ILE A 121 -14.71 11.41 26.47
CA ILE A 121 -15.43 11.42 27.75
C ILE A 121 -14.46 11.41 28.95
N ALA A 122 -13.20 11.00 28.74
CA ALA A 122 -12.17 10.95 29.77
C ALA A 122 -11.80 12.36 30.27
N SER A 123 -12.54 12.82 31.27
CA SER A 123 -12.32 14.09 31.99
C SER A 123 -11.77 13.86 33.40
N SER A 124 -11.27 12.66 33.68
CA SER A 124 -10.91 12.22 35.03
C SER A 124 -9.87 13.13 35.69
N THR A 125 -9.83 13.10 37.01
CA THR A 125 -8.74 13.68 37.83
C THR A 125 -7.51 12.77 37.89
N ASP A 126 -7.59 11.60 37.25
CA ASP A 126 -6.56 10.55 37.26
C ASP A 126 -5.71 10.64 36.00
N VAL A 127 -4.46 11.06 36.18
CA VAL A 127 -3.48 11.24 35.11
C VAL A 127 -3.15 9.91 34.43
N ASP A 128 -3.11 8.80 35.18
CA ASP A 128 -2.72 7.50 34.63
C ASP A 128 -3.80 6.95 33.70
N ALA A 129 -5.07 7.16 34.04
CA ALA A 129 -6.20 6.83 33.16
C ALA A 129 -6.16 7.63 31.85
N VAL A 130 -5.86 8.93 31.92
CA VAL A 130 -5.74 9.81 30.74
C VAL A 130 -4.58 9.36 29.85
N LEU A 131 -3.42 9.03 30.43
CA LEU A 131 -2.27 8.53 29.67
C LEU A 131 -2.53 7.15 29.06
N ALA A 132 -3.24 6.26 29.77
CA ALA A 132 -3.65 4.96 29.20
C ALA A 132 -4.51 5.14 27.94
N SER A 133 -5.45 6.10 27.95
CA SER A 133 -6.23 6.44 26.75
C SER A 133 -5.36 6.94 25.60
N VAL A 134 -4.34 7.78 25.87
CA VAL A 134 -3.36 8.22 24.85
C VAL A 134 -2.66 7.04 24.20
N TYR A 135 -2.16 6.08 24.99
CA TYR A 135 -1.46 4.92 24.44
C TYR A 135 -2.36 4.04 23.57
N THR A 136 -3.60 3.81 24.01
CA THR A 136 -4.60 3.06 23.24
C THR A 136 -4.91 3.76 21.91
N LEU A 137 -5.10 5.09 21.92
CA LEU A 137 -5.34 5.86 20.69
C LEU A 137 -4.17 5.74 19.71
N ARG A 138 -2.93 5.89 20.18
CA ARG A 138 -1.73 5.76 19.34
C ARG A 138 -1.58 4.39 18.71
N GLU A 139 -1.86 3.34 19.47
CA GLU A 139 -1.79 1.97 18.96
C GLU A 139 -2.81 1.74 17.84
N LEU A 140 -4.05 2.18 18.05
CA LEU A 140 -5.12 2.05 17.07
C LEU A 140 -4.93 2.95 15.85
N GLU A 141 -4.40 4.17 16.03
CA GLU A 141 -4.02 5.06 14.93
C GLU A 141 -2.93 4.42 14.07
N LYS A 142 -1.88 3.88 14.70
CA LYS A 142 -0.79 3.19 14.00
C LYS A 142 -1.32 2.02 13.19
N LYS A 143 -2.13 1.15 13.82
CA LYS A 143 -2.74 0.00 13.15
C LYS A 143 -3.60 0.44 11.96
N THR A 144 -4.41 1.47 12.13
CA THR A 144 -5.25 2.03 11.06
C THR A 144 -4.41 2.55 9.89
N THR A 145 -3.32 3.24 10.20
CA THR A 145 -2.39 3.77 9.19
C THR A 145 -1.66 2.67 8.44
N GLU A 146 -1.26 1.59 9.12
CA GLU A 146 -0.67 0.40 8.51
C GLU A 146 -1.65 -0.30 7.54
N GLU A 147 -2.93 -0.43 7.92
CA GLU A 147 -3.96 -0.98 7.04
C GLU A 147 -4.18 -0.10 5.79
N ILE A 148 -4.21 1.23 5.95
CA ILE A 148 -4.29 2.18 4.81
C ILE A 148 -3.09 2.01 3.87
N ALA A 149 -1.88 1.91 4.43
CA ALA A 149 -0.67 1.73 3.63
C ALA A 149 -0.65 0.39 2.88
N ALA A 150 -1.12 -0.69 3.52
CA ALA A 150 -1.26 -1.99 2.88
C ALA A 150 -2.29 -1.96 1.74
N TRP A 151 -3.43 -1.29 1.95
CA TRP A 151 -4.43 -1.07 0.91
C TRP A 151 -3.85 -0.29 -0.27
N GLN A 152 -3.14 0.81 -0.02
CA GLN A 152 -2.54 1.63 -1.08
C GLN A 152 -1.55 0.81 -1.92
N LYS A 153 -0.70 0.01 -1.26
CA LYS A 153 0.24 -0.87 -1.96
C LYS A 153 -0.46 -1.91 -2.84
N ALA A 154 -1.57 -2.47 -2.37
CA ALA A 154 -2.37 -3.42 -3.15
C ALA A 154 -3.02 -2.73 -4.35
N GLU A 155 -3.51 -1.51 -4.18
CA GLU A 155 -4.13 -0.72 -5.24
C GLU A 155 -3.12 -0.28 -6.31
N ASP A 156 -1.94 0.17 -5.91
CA ASP A 156 -0.85 0.51 -6.83
C ASP A 156 -0.43 -0.72 -7.66
N ALA A 157 -0.37 -1.89 -7.02
CA ALA A 157 -0.09 -3.14 -7.72
C ALA A 157 -1.18 -3.53 -8.72
N ARG A 158 -2.46 -3.31 -8.37
CA ARG A 158 -3.60 -3.55 -9.26
C ARG A 158 -3.53 -2.64 -10.49
N ILE A 159 -3.22 -1.36 -10.30
CA ILE A 159 -3.06 -0.39 -11.39
C ILE A 159 -1.89 -0.77 -12.29
N ALA A 160 -0.74 -1.14 -11.71
CA ALA A 160 0.42 -1.57 -12.48
C ALA A 160 0.13 -2.83 -13.32
N ALA A 161 -0.60 -3.80 -12.76
CA ALA A 161 -1.01 -5.00 -13.48
C ALA A 161 -1.96 -4.67 -14.65
N ALA A 162 -2.92 -3.76 -14.44
CA ALA A 162 -3.83 -3.31 -15.50
C ALA A 162 -3.08 -2.59 -16.63
N ALA A 163 -2.12 -1.73 -16.29
CA ALA A 163 -1.29 -1.04 -17.28
C ALA A 163 -0.43 -2.01 -18.09
N ALA A 164 0.14 -3.04 -17.44
CA ALA A 164 0.92 -4.07 -18.13
C ALA A 164 0.05 -4.91 -19.09
N ALA A 165 -1.18 -5.25 -18.67
CA ALA A 165 -2.13 -5.97 -19.53
C ALA A 165 -2.54 -5.12 -20.75
N ALA A 166 -2.80 -3.82 -20.56
CA ALA A 166 -3.11 -2.90 -21.66
C ALA A 166 -1.94 -2.77 -22.65
N ALA A 167 -0.70 -2.65 -22.15
CA ALA A 167 0.50 -2.59 -22.99
C ALA A 167 0.70 -3.89 -23.81
N ALA A 168 0.45 -5.05 -23.20
CA ALA A 168 0.51 -6.34 -23.89
C ALA A 168 -0.57 -6.46 -24.98
N ALA A 169 -1.79 -5.99 -24.72
CA ALA A 169 -2.86 -5.97 -25.71
C ALA A 169 -2.53 -5.05 -26.89
N GLN A 170 -1.96 -3.86 -26.64
CA GLN A 170 -1.52 -2.95 -27.70
C GLN A 170 -0.41 -3.57 -28.55
N ALA A 171 0.59 -4.19 -27.93
CA ALA A 171 1.67 -4.86 -28.66
C ALA A 171 1.16 -5.99 -29.55
N ALA A 172 0.16 -6.75 -29.10
CA ALA A 172 -0.48 -7.78 -29.91
C ALA A 172 -1.27 -7.19 -31.10
N ALA A 173 -1.98 -6.07 -30.89
CA ALA A 173 -2.68 -5.37 -31.95
C ALA A 173 -1.72 -4.80 -33.01
N ASP A 174 -0.60 -4.20 -32.57
CA ASP A 174 0.43 -3.67 -33.47
C ASP A 174 1.09 -4.78 -34.29
N ALA A 175 1.35 -5.94 -33.68
CA ALA A 175 1.87 -7.11 -34.38
C ALA A 175 0.88 -7.62 -35.44
N ALA A 176 -0.41 -7.75 -35.09
CA ALA A 176 -1.44 -8.16 -36.04
C ALA A 176 -1.61 -7.16 -37.20
N ALA A 177 -1.52 -5.85 -36.92
CA ALA A 177 -1.55 -4.82 -37.95
C ALA A 177 -0.33 -4.90 -38.88
N ALA A 178 0.86 -5.17 -38.34
CA ALA A 178 2.08 -5.34 -39.13
C ALA A 178 2.01 -6.59 -40.03
N GLU A 179 1.49 -7.71 -39.51
CA GLU A 179 1.26 -8.93 -40.30
C GLU A 179 0.25 -8.69 -41.43
N ALA A 180 -0.84 -7.98 -41.16
CA ALA A 180 -1.82 -7.62 -42.17
C ALA A 180 -1.23 -6.70 -43.26
N ALA A 181 -0.39 -5.73 -42.88
CA ALA A 181 0.30 -4.86 -43.83
C ALA A 181 1.31 -5.62 -44.70
N ALA A 182 2.06 -6.56 -44.12
CA ALA A 182 3.00 -7.42 -44.85
C ALA A 182 2.28 -8.36 -45.84
N ALA A 183 1.14 -8.93 -45.42
CA ALA A 183 0.30 -9.72 -46.31
C ALA A 183 -0.20 -8.90 -47.51
N ALA A 184 -0.68 -7.66 -47.28
CA ALA A 184 -1.12 -6.78 -48.36
C ALA A 184 0.00 -6.41 -49.36
N ALA A 185 1.23 -6.19 -48.87
CA ALA A 185 2.38 -5.91 -49.72
C ALA A 185 2.72 -7.07 -50.66
N SER A 186 2.64 -8.32 -50.18
CA SER A 186 2.96 -9.52 -50.99
C SER A 186 2.05 -9.75 -52.20
N TRP A 187 0.81 -9.23 -52.16
CA TRP A 187 -0.12 -9.29 -53.30
C TRP A 187 0.13 -8.20 -54.34
N SER A 188 0.94 -7.19 -54.01
CA SER A 188 1.17 -6.01 -54.86
C SER A 188 2.40 -6.15 -55.77
N ASP A 189 3.30 -7.11 -55.49
CA ASP A 189 4.56 -7.32 -56.24
C ASP A 189 4.42 -8.31 -57.42
N GLU A 190 3.30 -9.03 -57.56
CA GLU A 190 3.11 -10.07 -58.58
C GLU A 190 2.19 -9.66 -59.74
N SER A 191 2.10 -8.35 -60.01
CA SER A 191 1.29 -7.80 -61.13
C SER A 191 2.03 -6.69 -61.87
N SER A 192 3.20 -7.01 -62.43
CA SER A 192 3.79 -6.29 -63.56
C SER A 192 4.08 -7.28 -64.67
N ASP A 193 3.10 -7.43 -65.56
CA ASP A 193 3.13 -7.90 -66.96
C ASP A 193 1.95 -8.81 -67.28
N ASP A 194 0.74 -8.26 -67.35
CA ASP A 194 -0.22 -8.69 -68.40
C ASP A 194 -1.25 -7.58 -68.63
N ALA A 195 -1.20 -6.98 -69.82
CA ALA A 195 -2.16 -5.99 -70.26
C ALA A 195 -3.46 -6.67 -70.65
N TRP A 196 -4.42 -6.78 -69.73
CA TRP A 196 -5.76 -7.27 -70.05
C TRP A 196 -6.88 -6.43 -69.40
N VAL A 197 -7.49 -5.62 -70.28
CA VAL A 197 -8.92 -5.23 -70.40
C VAL A 197 -9.76 -5.06 -69.12
N GLU A 198 -10.29 -3.85 -68.99
CA GLU A 198 -11.37 -3.47 -68.05
C GLU A 198 -12.62 -4.36 -68.19
N PRO A 199 -13.25 -4.73 -67.07
CA PRO A 199 -14.65 -4.37 -66.97
C PRO A 199 -15.05 -3.76 -65.60
N ALA A 200 -15.93 -2.79 -65.74
CA ALA A 200 -16.74 -2.13 -64.73
C ALA A 200 -17.11 -2.97 -63.49
N ALA A 201 -16.81 -2.38 -62.33
CA ALA A 201 -17.61 -2.31 -61.11
C ALA A 201 -18.49 -3.51 -60.72
N ALA A 202 -18.08 -4.21 -59.67
CA ALA A 202 -18.95 -4.64 -58.57
C ALA A 202 -18.10 -4.94 -57.33
N ALA A 203 -18.08 -3.99 -56.38
CA ALA A 203 -17.55 -4.22 -55.05
C ALA A 203 -18.51 -5.14 -54.28
N ALA A 204 -18.08 -6.36 -54.00
CA ALA A 204 -18.71 -7.24 -53.03
C ALA A 204 -17.90 -7.19 -51.73
N THR A 205 -18.27 -6.25 -50.86
CA THR A 205 -17.87 -6.24 -49.45
C THR A 205 -18.58 -7.40 -48.72
N PRO A 206 -17.91 -8.17 -47.85
CA PRO A 206 -18.62 -9.00 -46.89
C PRO A 206 -19.31 -8.07 -45.87
N GLU A 207 -20.62 -7.94 -46.01
CA GLU A 207 -21.51 -7.31 -45.04
C GLU A 207 -21.48 -8.11 -43.73
N GLY A 208 -20.52 -7.81 -42.86
CA GLY A 208 -20.79 -7.84 -41.43
C GLY A 208 -21.82 -6.76 -41.18
N ALA A 209 -23.06 -7.16 -40.88
CA ALA A 209 -24.18 -6.25 -40.67
C ALA A 209 -23.81 -5.16 -39.66
N ALA A 210 -23.44 -3.98 -40.18
CA ALA A 210 -23.37 -2.77 -39.39
C ALA A 210 -24.81 -2.48 -38.96
N ALA A 211 -25.11 -2.75 -37.68
CA ALA A 211 -26.31 -2.21 -37.07
C ALA A 211 -26.32 -0.69 -37.33
N PRO A 212 -27.46 -0.10 -37.71
CA PRO A 212 -27.53 1.31 -38.05
C PRO A 212 -26.95 2.15 -36.91
N ALA A 213 -26.11 3.12 -37.24
CA ALA A 213 -25.67 4.14 -36.29
C ALA A 213 -26.91 4.71 -35.58
N PRO A 214 -26.88 4.90 -34.25
CA PRO A 214 -28.03 5.42 -33.54
C PRO A 214 -28.44 6.74 -34.19
N THR A 215 -29.70 6.84 -34.60
CA THR A 215 -30.29 8.00 -35.28
C THR A 215 -30.51 9.19 -34.34
N SER A 216 -29.88 9.17 -33.17
CA SER A 216 -30.08 10.12 -32.09
C SER A 216 -28.73 10.66 -31.66
N GLU A 217 -28.64 11.98 -31.65
CA GLU A 217 -27.52 12.76 -31.11
C GLU A 217 -27.08 12.20 -29.74
N ALA A 218 -25.77 12.17 -29.49
CA ALA A 218 -25.22 11.61 -28.25
C ALA A 218 -25.88 12.29 -27.03
N PRO A 219 -26.36 11.54 -26.03
CA PRO A 219 -26.98 12.12 -24.86
C PRO A 219 -25.97 12.98 -24.09
N ALA A 220 -26.44 14.05 -23.45
CA ALA A 220 -25.61 14.92 -22.63
C ALA A 220 -24.91 14.11 -21.52
N ASN A 221 -23.59 14.20 -21.45
CA ASN A 221 -22.75 13.39 -20.56
C ASN A 221 -22.61 13.98 -19.14
N ASP A 222 -23.65 14.68 -18.67
CA ASP A 222 -23.61 15.39 -17.38
C ASP A 222 -23.80 14.45 -16.18
N SER A 223 -24.11 13.18 -16.43
CA SER A 223 -24.49 12.20 -15.40
C SER A 223 -23.85 10.81 -15.55
N CYS A 224 -22.94 10.59 -16.51
CA CYS A 224 -22.30 9.29 -16.70
C CYS A 224 -21.04 9.14 -15.84
N GLY A 225 -21.22 8.69 -14.59
CA GLY A 225 -20.16 8.09 -13.78
C GLY A 225 -18.85 8.91 -13.67
N PRO A 226 -17.69 8.25 -13.47
CA PRO A 226 -16.44 8.90 -13.03
C PRO A 226 -15.77 9.85 -14.04
N CYS A 227 -16.38 10.09 -15.21
CA CYS A 227 -15.78 10.86 -16.31
C CYS A 227 -16.66 12.03 -16.78
N PRO A 228 -16.89 13.06 -15.94
CA PRO A 228 -17.60 14.26 -16.37
C PRO A 228 -16.80 14.98 -17.47
N GLY A 229 -17.42 15.20 -18.64
CA GLY A 229 -16.85 15.95 -19.77
C GLY A 229 -16.21 15.13 -20.88
N ALA A 230 -16.21 13.79 -20.80
CA ALA A 230 -15.75 12.95 -21.91
C ALA A 230 -16.79 12.89 -23.04
N THR A 231 -16.36 12.75 -24.30
CA THR A 231 -17.30 12.53 -25.41
C THR A 231 -17.67 11.05 -25.47
N LEU A 232 -18.96 10.72 -25.39
CA LEU A 232 -19.43 9.33 -25.48
C LEU A 232 -19.17 8.79 -26.88
N VAL A 233 -18.66 7.56 -26.97
CA VAL A 233 -18.45 6.83 -28.21
C VAL A 233 -19.40 5.63 -28.30
N PRO A 234 -19.90 5.29 -29.50
CA PRO A 234 -20.75 4.12 -29.69
C PRO A 234 -19.93 2.82 -29.56
N VAL A 235 -20.37 1.92 -28.67
CA VAL A 235 -19.77 0.61 -28.40
C VAL A 235 -20.80 -0.47 -28.74
N VAL A 236 -20.41 -1.45 -29.55
CA VAL A 236 -21.29 -2.58 -29.93
C VAL A 236 -21.00 -3.77 -29.02
N TYR A 237 -22.01 -4.22 -28.27
CA TYR A 237 -21.95 -5.41 -27.42
C TYR A 237 -23.13 -6.33 -27.73
N GLU A 238 -22.86 -7.59 -28.05
CA GLU A 238 -23.88 -8.59 -28.42
C GLU A 238 -24.85 -8.14 -29.54
N GLY A 239 -24.35 -7.36 -30.50
CA GLY A 239 -25.16 -6.84 -31.61
C GLY A 239 -26.06 -5.65 -31.26
N VAL A 240 -25.94 -5.12 -30.04
CA VAL A 240 -26.63 -3.90 -29.58
C VAL A 240 -25.62 -2.77 -29.41
N THR A 241 -25.96 -1.57 -29.90
CA THR A 241 -25.11 -0.37 -29.80
C THR A 241 -25.46 0.42 -28.54
N TYR A 242 -24.46 0.65 -27.69
CA TYR A 242 -24.55 1.46 -26.47
C TYR A 242 -23.64 2.68 -26.57
N TRP A 243 -23.92 3.74 -25.80
CA TRP A 243 -23.00 4.86 -25.62
C TRP A 243 -22.13 4.61 -24.40
N GLY A 244 -20.82 4.59 -24.58
CA GLY A 244 -19.84 4.36 -23.51
C GLY A 244 -18.78 5.46 -23.45
N CYS A 245 -18.10 5.57 -22.32
CA CYS A 245 -16.83 6.29 -22.25
C CYS A 245 -15.74 5.45 -22.97
N PRO A 246 -14.81 6.09 -23.71
CA PRO A 246 -13.67 5.40 -24.29
C PRO A 246 -12.76 4.76 -23.23
#